data_AF-A0A8S2K0A5-F1
#
_entry.id   AF-A0A8S2K0A5-F1
#
_cell.length_a   1.000
_cell.length_b   1.000
_cell.length_c   1.000
_cell.angle_alpha   90.00
_cell.angle_beta   90.00
_cell.angle_gamma   90.00
#
_symmetry.space_group_name_H-M   'P 1'
#
loop_
_entity.id
_entity.type
_entity.pdbx_description
1 polymer ?
#
loop_
_entity_poly.entity_id
_entity_poly.type
_entity_poly.pdbx_seq_one_letter_code
_entity_poly.pdbx_strand_id
1 'polypeptide(L)'
;MFVLLFLAIISISAHQNDQFVCPGSGSSYLPVTLPASWINGSANCLDQDAQQPDLDIFPMNNDTYILRENKCINYEAPFIYLLFGNNIALLIDSGATVSLVSLPIQQRVEQIILNWCIIHKKQRQDIKLVVAHTHNHLDHVAGDTQFQNQPYTTVVGTSVNEVSQFFQLDNWPNNIGTYTLDDQRHLAIIPIPGHENSSIAIYDCATGILITGDTLLPGRLYIQDFSDNVESISRLVNFIESSRLNVTSILGAHIEMTQENKVDYPLGSTYQPNERQLNMSLEQLYQLNNELQQQWKDGFNQRHKAYYDTFIVDPNSSQLPPLPFDGRMSVHGFVLLPLDTPNSVWISHKPMFTTPHDFQLSFHAIITNSTVDPVPLPTNITRLNSQWTIQPDKWSLNNLINGNLTSFRTKLYKGNFEQGGTYLCDVTINIIRPLLTVVQLNASEIQPYQPLRYSSYFLSNLIVDKRTQIHLYLLHQIRVQPDFDAITHVTIDPANCTTDISSSQLNNLLEQNGNEWAFPGIDNDIGDRLTRASGLVSAQLLGDIYSTICEMKVVEEIQCTIGPDFYEDCSV
;
A
#
# COMPACT_ATOMS: atom_id res chain seq x y z
N MET A 1 -73.21 3.25 -35.75
CA MET A 1 -72.24 2.58 -34.86
C MET A 1 -70.86 2.86 -35.45
N PHE A 2 -70.19 3.90 -34.95
CA PHE A 2 -68.90 4.38 -35.45
C PHE A 2 -67.77 3.54 -34.82
N VAL A 3 -66.91 2.96 -35.65
CA VAL A 3 -65.69 2.27 -35.22
C VAL A 3 -64.57 3.31 -35.21
N LEU A 4 -64.06 3.64 -34.01
CA LEU A 4 -62.87 4.46 -33.82
C LEU A 4 -61.63 3.56 -33.93
N LEU A 5 -60.80 3.82 -34.94
CA LEU A 5 -59.44 3.30 -35.04
C LEU A 5 -58.54 4.17 -34.16
N PHE A 6 -57.96 3.61 -33.10
CA PHE A 6 -56.83 4.21 -32.39
C PHE A 6 -55.53 3.73 -33.04
N LEU A 7 -54.87 4.60 -33.81
CA LEU A 7 -53.47 4.42 -34.18
C LEU A 7 -52.59 4.84 -32.98
N ALA A 8 -51.94 3.87 -32.35
CA ALA A 8 -50.86 4.14 -31.41
C ALA A 8 -49.60 4.49 -32.20
N ILE A 9 -49.19 5.76 -32.17
CA ILE A 9 -47.88 6.19 -32.65
C ILE A 9 -46.87 5.80 -31.56
N ILE A 10 -46.11 4.72 -31.81
CA ILE A 10 -44.94 4.40 -31.01
C ILE A 10 -43.82 5.32 -31.51
N SER A 11 -43.59 6.41 -30.78
CA SER A 11 -42.38 7.22 -30.92
C SER A 11 -41.21 6.42 -30.35
N ILE A 12 -40.47 5.76 -31.23
CA ILE A 12 -39.14 5.24 -30.91
C ILE A 12 -38.22 6.45 -30.80
N SER A 13 -37.99 6.92 -29.58
CA SER A 13 -36.86 7.81 -29.30
C SER A 13 -35.59 6.99 -29.52
N ALA A 14 -34.95 7.17 -30.67
CA ALA A 14 -33.58 6.75 -30.85
C ALA A 14 -32.73 7.57 -29.86
N HIS A 15 -32.37 6.99 -28.72
CA HIS A 15 -31.22 7.47 -27.98
C HIS A 15 -30.02 7.30 -28.90
N GLN A 16 -29.57 8.39 -29.52
CA GLN A 16 -28.22 8.45 -30.06
C GLN A 16 -27.30 8.19 -28.87
N ASN A 17 -26.68 7.02 -28.82
CA ASN A 17 -25.47 6.83 -28.04
C ASN A 17 -24.46 7.79 -28.66
N ASP A 18 -24.23 8.94 -28.02
CA ASP A 18 -23.11 9.80 -28.34
C ASP A 18 -21.84 9.00 -28.04
N GLN A 19 -21.37 8.29 -29.06
CA GLN A 19 -20.16 7.50 -29.00
C GLN A 19 -18.99 8.49 -28.84
N PHE A 20 -18.12 8.26 -27.86
CA PHE A 20 -16.93 9.08 -27.67
C PHE A 20 -16.08 9.08 -28.96
N VAL A 21 -15.67 10.25 -29.43
CA VAL A 21 -14.83 10.41 -30.62
C VAL A 21 -13.77 11.47 -30.35
N CYS A 22 -12.52 11.13 -30.66
CA CYS A 22 -11.44 12.11 -30.63
C CYS A 22 -11.56 13.13 -31.77
N PRO A 23 -11.46 14.44 -31.48
CA PRO A 23 -11.43 15.45 -32.53
C PRO A 23 -10.18 15.28 -33.40
N GLY A 24 -10.32 15.47 -34.72
CA GLY A 24 -9.17 15.57 -35.64
C GLY A 24 -8.37 14.28 -35.87
N SER A 25 -9.04 13.14 -36.09
CA SER A 25 -8.51 11.77 -36.22
C SER A 25 -7.48 11.47 -37.34
N GLY A 26 -6.54 12.39 -37.63
CA GLY A 26 -5.59 12.32 -38.75
C GLY A 26 -4.10 12.40 -38.38
N SER A 27 -3.73 12.66 -37.13
CA SER A 27 -2.33 12.62 -36.70
C SER A 27 -1.94 11.21 -36.26
N SER A 28 -0.90 10.64 -36.88
CA SER A 28 -0.28 9.41 -36.39
C SER A 28 0.40 9.69 -35.06
N TYR A 29 -0.18 9.18 -33.97
CA TYR A 29 0.47 9.23 -32.66
C TYR A 29 1.78 8.44 -32.71
N LEU A 30 2.86 9.02 -32.19
CA LEU A 30 4.11 8.31 -31.98
C LEU A 30 4.08 7.68 -30.58
N PRO A 31 4.61 6.45 -30.40
CA PRO A 31 4.80 5.87 -29.08
C PRO A 31 5.59 6.82 -28.17
N VAL A 32 5.23 6.85 -26.88
CA VAL A 32 5.93 7.66 -25.89
C VAL A 32 7.34 7.10 -25.66
N THR A 33 8.35 7.95 -25.77
CA THR A 33 9.71 7.62 -25.32
C THR A 33 9.89 8.14 -23.90
N LEU A 34 9.75 7.25 -22.91
CA LEU A 34 10.00 7.54 -21.50
C LEU A 34 11.51 7.62 -21.20
N PRO A 35 11.92 8.28 -20.09
CA PRO A 35 13.31 8.27 -19.64
C PRO A 35 13.79 6.83 -19.37
N ALA A 36 15.10 6.61 -19.50
CA ALA A 36 15.69 5.28 -19.27
C ALA A 36 15.56 4.81 -17.81
N SER A 37 15.42 5.73 -16.87
CA SER A 37 15.24 5.49 -15.44
C SER A 37 14.52 6.66 -14.81
N TRP A 38 13.78 6.40 -13.73
CA TRP A 38 13.23 7.42 -12.85
C TRP A 38 14.02 7.50 -11.56
N ILE A 39 13.75 8.51 -10.74
CA ILE A 39 14.21 8.56 -9.35
C ILE A 39 13.65 7.35 -8.59
N ASN A 40 14.54 6.51 -8.10
CA ASN A 40 14.23 5.21 -7.51
C ASN A 40 14.68 5.10 -6.04
N GLY A 41 14.92 6.24 -5.39
CA GLY A 41 15.33 6.35 -3.99
C GLY A 41 16.81 6.02 -3.76
N SER A 42 17.13 5.60 -2.54
CA SER A 42 18.51 5.34 -2.09
C SER A 42 18.53 4.21 -1.06
N ALA A 43 19.62 3.44 -1.04
CA ALA A 43 19.88 2.43 0.00
C ALA A 43 19.89 3.06 1.42
N ASN A 44 20.27 4.33 1.52
CA ASN A 44 20.10 5.12 2.73
C ASN A 44 19.43 6.46 2.40
N CYS A 45 18.13 6.55 2.64
CA CYS A 45 17.34 7.76 2.42
C CYS A 45 17.61 8.88 3.44
N LEU A 46 18.34 8.59 4.53
CA LEU A 46 18.76 9.58 5.53
C LEU A 46 20.18 10.09 5.29
N ASP A 47 20.88 9.57 4.27
CA ASP A 47 22.19 10.08 3.89
C ASP A 47 22.06 11.44 3.20
N GLN A 48 22.60 12.47 3.84
CA GLN A 48 22.57 13.85 3.34
C GLN A 48 23.42 14.04 2.08
N ASP A 49 24.41 13.17 1.84
CA ASP A 49 25.24 13.21 0.65
C ASP A 49 24.55 12.53 -0.56
N ALA A 50 23.46 11.79 -0.33
CA ALA A 50 22.66 11.11 -1.35
C ALA A 50 21.45 11.93 -1.83
N GLN A 51 21.44 13.26 -1.63
CA GLN A 51 20.30 14.12 -1.96
C GLN A 51 19.87 14.02 -3.43
N GLN A 52 18.72 13.39 -3.63
CA GLN A 52 17.94 13.40 -4.86
C GLN A 52 16.85 14.49 -4.75
N PRO A 53 16.36 15.05 -5.87
CA PRO A 53 15.26 16.01 -5.80
C PRO A 53 14.00 15.33 -5.27
N ASP A 54 13.06 16.15 -4.79
CA ASP A 54 11.75 15.75 -4.29
C ASP A 54 10.87 15.11 -5.37
N LEU A 55 11.01 15.59 -6.61
CA LEU A 55 10.31 15.09 -7.79
C LEU A 55 11.28 14.91 -8.97
N ASP A 56 11.05 13.85 -9.72
CA ASP A 56 11.46 13.79 -11.12
C ASP A 56 10.39 14.50 -11.96
N ILE A 57 10.79 15.35 -12.89
CA ILE A 57 9.86 16.12 -13.75
C ILE A 57 10.25 15.88 -15.20
N PHE A 58 9.45 15.07 -15.88
CA PHE A 58 9.68 14.68 -17.27
C PHE A 58 8.71 15.42 -18.22
N PRO A 59 9.19 16.39 -19.04
CA PRO A 59 8.41 17.01 -20.09
C PRO A 59 8.28 16.05 -21.28
N MET A 60 7.23 15.23 -21.30
CA MET A 60 7.00 14.25 -22.37
C MET A 60 6.82 14.93 -23.74
N ASN A 61 6.10 16.05 -23.76
CA ASN A 61 5.99 16.96 -24.90
C ASN A 61 5.66 18.38 -24.41
N ASN A 62 5.33 19.30 -25.32
CA ASN A 62 5.06 20.70 -24.98
C ASN A 62 3.87 20.89 -24.01
N ASP A 63 2.94 19.93 -23.96
CA ASP A 63 1.66 20.06 -23.27
C ASP A 63 1.40 18.92 -22.29
N THR A 64 2.39 18.06 -22.02
CA THR A 64 2.23 16.90 -21.14
C THR A 64 3.48 16.67 -20.33
N TYR A 65 3.31 16.61 -19.02
CA TYR A 65 4.38 16.32 -18.06
C TYR A 65 4.02 15.09 -17.25
N ILE A 66 5.04 14.29 -16.95
CA ILE A 66 4.98 13.17 -16.01
C ILE A 66 5.91 13.51 -14.87
N LEU A 67 5.39 13.46 -13.65
CA LEU A 67 6.15 13.70 -12.44
C LEU A 67 6.21 12.40 -11.64
N ARG A 68 7.31 12.17 -10.92
CA ARG A 68 7.44 11.06 -9.99
C ARG A 68 7.97 11.54 -8.66
N GLU A 69 7.24 11.25 -7.59
CA GLU A 69 7.69 11.51 -6.22
C GLU A 69 8.91 10.64 -5.87
N ASN A 70 9.82 11.18 -5.06
CA ASN A 70 11.00 10.46 -4.62
C ASN A 70 10.65 9.37 -3.58
N LYS A 71 11.10 8.12 -3.82
CA LYS A 71 10.90 6.97 -2.90
C LYS A 71 11.44 7.19 -1.49
N CYS A 72 12.40 8.11 -1.31
CA CYS A 72 12.91 8.47 0.01
C CYS A 72 11.97 9.37 0.82
N ILE A 73 11.06 10.10 0.16
CA ILE A 73 10.02 10.91 0.82
C ILE A 73 8.85 10.01 1.23
N ASN A 74 8.35 9.23 0.27
CA ASN A 74 7.31 8.24 0.47
C ASN A 74 7.60 7.03 -0.42
N TYR A 75 7.57 5.82 0.15
CA TYR A 75 7.95 4.60 -0.58
C TYR A 75 7.03 4.32 -1.77
N GLU A 76 5.78 4.79 -1.75
CA GLU A 76 4.83 4.59 -2.84
C GLU A 76 5.33 5.27 -4.13
N ALA A 77 5.94 6.46 -3.99
CA ALA A 77 6.47 7.27 -5.09
C ALA A 77 5.52 7.35 -6.30
N PRO A 78 4.29 7.84 -6.09
CA PRO A 78 3.27 7.91 -7.14
C PRO A 78 3.76 8.74 -8.33
N PHE A 79 3.27 8.35 -9.50
CA PHE A 79 3.34 9.14 -10.72
C PHE A 79 2.16 10.11 -10.78
N ILE A 80 2.45 11.34 -11.15
CA ILE A 80 1.49 12.44 -11.28
C ILE A 80 1.56 12.97 -12.71
N TYR A 81 0.41 13.23 -13.34
CA TYR A 81 0.35 13.68 -14.73
C TYR A 81 -0.21 15.10 -14.83
N LEU A 82 0.45 15.96 -15.60
CA LEU A 82 -0.04 17.32 -15.86
C LEU A 82 -0.26 17.52 -17.36
N LEU A 83 -1.54 17.69 -17.73
CA LEU A 83 -2.00 17.83 -19.11
C LEU A 83 -2.45 19.27 -19.35
N PHE A 84 -1.86 19.94 -20.34
CA PHE A 84 -2.26 21.29 -20.75
C PHE A 84 -3.23 21.25 -21.94
N GLY A 85 -4.31 22.01 -21.84
CA GLY A 85 -5.05 22.54 -22.97
C GLY A 85 -4.88 24.05 -23.07
N ASN A 86 -5.64 24.68 -23.96
CA ASN A 86 -5.53 26.12 -24.23
C ASN A 86 -5.83 27.02 -23.00
N ASN A 87 -6.76 26.62 -22.12
CA ASN A 87 -7.19 27.41 -20.96
C ASN A 87 -7.34 26.61 -19.66
N ILE A 88 -7.17 25.29 -19.73
CA ILE A 88 -7.30 24.38 -18.60
C ILE A 88 -6.04 23.53 -18.55
N ALA A 89 -5.43 23.41 -17.38
CA ALA A 89 -4.47 22.38 -17.06
C ALA A 89 -5.15 21.36 -16.13
N LEU A 90 -5.00 20.07 -16.42
CA LEU A 90 -5.47 18.97 -15.58
C LEU A 90 -4.27 18.30 -14.93
N LEU A 91 -4.20 18.38 -13.61
CA LEU A 91 -3.32 17.56 -12.78
C LEU A 91 -4.09 16.29 -12.38
N ILE A 92 -3.50 15.14 -12.65
CA ILE A 92 -4.02 13.82 -12.31
C ILE A 92 -3.15 13.27 -11.18
N ASP A 93 -3.77 13.05 -10.03
CA ASP A 93 -3.18 12.77 -8.72
C ASP A 93 -2.37 13.95 -8.15
N SER A 94 -2.14 13.94 -6.84
CA SER A 94 -1.52 15.04 -6.09
C SER A 94 -0.32 14.60 -5.24
N GLY A 95 0.04 13.32 -5.27
CA GLY A 95 1.15 12.75 -4.53
C GLY A 95 0.80 12.27 -3.14
N ALA A 96 1.78 11.66 -2.49
CA ALA A 96 1.61 10.88 -1.28
C ALA A 96 2.00 11.60 0.01
N THR A 97 2.39 12.87 -0.10
CA THR A 97 2.97 13.62 1.00
C THR A 97 2.26 14.97 1.18
N VAL A 98 1.78 15.25 2.39
CA VAL A 98 1.16 16.55 2.73
C VAL A 98 2.19 17.65 2.96
N SER A 99 3.44 17.26 3.23
CA SER A 99 4.53 18.14 3.67
C SER A 99 4.87 19.22 2.66
N LEU A 100 4.78 20.49 3.08
CA LEU A 100 5.30 21.63 2.30
C LEU A 100 6.84 21.72 2.32
N VAL A 101 7.51 20.96 3.18
CA VAL A 101 8.97 20.96 3.31
C VAL A 101 9.55 19.83 2.48
N SER A 102 9.07 18.60 2.67
CA SER A 102 9.58 17.43 1.96
C SER A 102 9.10 17.41 0.50
N LEU A 103 7.83 17.77 0.24
CA LEU A 103 7.25 17.76 -1.10
C LEU A 103 6.27 18.94 -1.33
N PRO A 104 6.77 20.13 -1.69
CA PRO A 104 5.92 21.28 -2.04
C PRO A 104 5.28 21.14 -3.44
N ILE A 105 4.49 20.08 -3.67
CA ILE A 105 3.94 19.69 -4.98
C ILE A 105 3.16 20.84 -5.66
N GLN A 106 2.39 21.62 -4.90
CA GLN A 106 1.65 22.75 -5.49
C GLN A 106 2.60 23.80 -6.08
N GLN A 107 3.69 24.12 -5.38
CA GLN A 107 4.68 25.08 -5.86
C GLN A 107 5.37 24.56 -7.12
N ARG A 108 5.67 23.25 -7.17
CA ARG A 108 6.32 22.59 -8.31
C ARG A 108 5.43 22.61 -9.55
N VAL A 109 4.14 22.28 -9.39
CA VAL A 109 3.14 22.36 -10.47
C VAL A 109 2.96 23.81 -10.94
N GLU A 110 2.88 24.77 -10.03
CA GLU A 110 2.75 26.19 -10.38
C GLU A 110 3.96 26.69 -11.20
N GLN A 111 5.18 26.26 -10.87
CA GLN A 111 6.38 26.57 -11.66
C GLN A 111 6.28 26.02 -13.09
N ILE A 112 5.77 24.80 -13.26
CA ILE A 112 5.57 24.21 -14.59
C ILE A 112 4.53 25.03 -15.37
N ILE A 113 3.39 25.39 -14.76
CA ILE A 113 2.33 26.20 -15.39
C ILE A 113 2.87 27.57 -15.81
N LEU A 114 3.63 28.25 -14.96
CA LEU A 114 4.21 29.55 -15.28
C LEU A 114 5.18 29.47 -16.46
N ASN A 115 6.05 28.45 -16.48
CA ASN A 115 6.97 28.22 -17.60
C ASN A 115 6.21 27.93 -18.90
N TRP A 116 5.17 27.09 -18.85
CA TRP A 116 4.32 26.80 -19.99
C TRP A 116 3.61 28.06 -20.51
N CYS A 117 3.11 28.92 -19.61
CA CYS A 117 2.49 30.20 -19.96
C CYS A 117 3.46 31.14 -20.69
N ILE A 118 4.72 31.22 -20.24
CA ILE A 118 5.77 32.05 -20.88
C ILE A 118 5.99 31.58 -22.32
N ILE A 119 6.13 30.27 -22.54
CA ILE A 119 6.34 29.67 -23.87
C ILE A 119 5.15 29.97 -24.79
N HIS A 120 3.93 29.87 -24.27
CA HIS A 120 2.69 30.04 -25.04
C HIS A 120 2.15 31.48 -25.04
N LYS A 121 2.90 32.45 -24.51
CA LYS A 121 2.54 33.88 -24.43
C LYS A 121 1.18 34.13 -23.77
N LYS A 122 0.90 33.40 -22.69
CA LYS A 122 -0.31 33.52 -21.87
C LYS A 122 0.02 34.11 -20.50
N GLN A 123 -0.98 34.64 -19.82
CA GLN A 123 -0.87 35.04 -18.41
C GLN A 123 -1.32 33.88 -17.53
N ARG A 124 -0.79 33.80 -16.30
CA ARG A 124 -1.12 32.71 -15.36
C ARG A 124 -2.63 32.60 -15.09
N GLN A 125 -3.34 33.72 -14.98
CA GLN A 125 -4.78 33.78 -14.74
C GLN A 125 -5.63 33.26 -15.92
N ASP A 126 -5.04 33.08 -17.09
CA ASP A 126 -5.73 32.56 -18.28
C ASP A 126 -5.87 31.03 -18.23
N ILE A 127 -5.16 30.37 -17.30
CA ILE A 127 -5.10 28.93 -17.11
C ILE A 127 -5.77 28.55 -15.80
N LYS A 128 -6.87 27.79 -15.89
CA LYS A 128 -7.50 27.13 -14.73
C LYS A 128 -6.77 25.81 -14.48
N LEU A 129 -6.40 25.53 -13.24
CA LEU A 129 -5.90 24.24 -12.80
C LEU A 129 -7.06 23.41 -12.24
N VAL A 130 -7.24 22.20 -12.76
CA VAL A 130 -8.11 21.19 -12.17
C VAL A 130 -7.22 20.09 -11.63
N VAL A 131 -7.38 19.76 -10.34
CA VAL A 131 -6.74 18.62 -9.69
C VAL A 131 -7.81 17.55 -9.55
N ALA A 132 -7.61 16.41 -10.21
CA ALA A 132 -8.49 15.26 -10.14
C ALA A 132 -7.64 14.01 -9.90
N HIS A 133 -8.27 12.90 -9.56
CA HIS A 133 -7.57 11.70 -9.11
C HIS A 133 -7.98 10.49 -9.91
N THR A 134 -7.02 9.59 -10.12
CA THR A 134 -7.30 8.26 -10.66
C THR A 134 -8.18 7.47 -9.69
N HIS A 135 -7.98 7.63 -8.39
CA HIS A 135 -8.77 7.01 -7.31
C HIS A 135 -8.47 7.63 -5.92
N ASN A 136 -9.15 7.16 -4.87
CA ASN A 136 -9.11 7.74 -3.52
C ASN A 136 -8.18 7.01 -2.53
N HIS A 137 -6.98 6.59 -2.95
CA HIS A 137 -5.94 6.19 -2.01
C HIS A 137 -5.07 7.38 -1.59
N LEU A 138 -4.55 7.33 -0.36
CA LEU A 138 -3.88 8.47 0.27
C LEU A 138 -2.67 8.94 -0.52
N ASP A 139 -1.95 8.03 -1.13
CA ASP A 139 -0.79 8.29 -1.98
C ASP A 139 -1.12 9.03 -3.29
N HIS A 140 -2.39 9.22 -3.62
CA HIS A 140 -2.83 9.99 -4.80
C HIS A 140 -3.50 11.32 -4.42
N VAL A 141 -3.92 11.48 -3.16
CA VAL A 141 -4.77 12.60 -2.71
C VAL A 141 -4.14 13.41 -1.57
N ALA A 142 -3.02 12.96 -0.99
CA ALA A 142 -2.43 13.64 0.18
C ALA A 142 -2.04 15.10 -0.14
N GLY A 143 -1.59 15.36 -1.37
CA GLY A 143 -1.20 16.70 -1.80
C GLY A 143 -2.34 17.72 -1.91
N ASP A 144 -3.61 17.29 -1.87
CA ASP A 144 -4.79 18.14 -2.09
C ASP A 144 -4.81 19.40 -1.22
N THR A 145 -4.42 19.27 0.05
CA THR A 145 -4.42 20.41 0.98
C THR A 145 -3.50 21.54 0.53
N GLN A 146 -2.49 21.26 -0.32
CA GLN A 146 -1.63 22.28 -0.89
C GLN A 146 -2.33 23.06 -2.02
N PHE A 147 -3.27 22.44 -2.73
CA PHE A 147 -4.02 23.01 -3.86
C PHE A 147 -5.34 23.67 -3.47
N GLN A 148 -5.95 23.24 -2.35
CA GLN A 148 -7.19 23.81 -1.85
C GLN A 148 -7.05 25.32 -1.60
N ASN A 149 -8.06 26.08 -2.03
CA ASN A 149 -8.12 27.54 -1.92
C ASN A 149 -7.02 28.32 -2.69
N GLN A 150 -6.24 27.65 -3.55
CA GLN A 150 -5.29 28.34 -4.42
C GLN A 150 -6.00 29.07 -5.58
N PRO A 151 -5.49 30.24 -6.03
CA PRO A 151 -6.07 30.96 -7.15
C PRO A 151 -6.15 30.12 -8.42
N TYR A 152 -7.27 30.24 -9.13
CA TYR A 152 -7.51 29.55 -10.41
C TYR A 152 -7.47 28.02 -10.32
N THR A 153 -7.60 27.45 -9.12
CA THR A 153 -7.51 26.00 -8.88
C THR A 153 -8.86 25.43 -8.43
N THR A 154 -9.20 24.25 -8.93
CA THR A 154 -10.32 23.43 -8.48
C THR A 154 -9.80 22.05 -8.13
N VAL A 155 -10.06 21.58 -6.91
CA VAL A 155 -9.79 20.19 -6.50
C VAL A 155 -11.10 19.42 -6.58
N VAL A 156 -11.13 18.32 -7.33
CA VAL A 156 -12.30 17.47 -7.51
C VAL A 156 -12.42 16.52 -6.32
N GLY A 157 -13.62 16.39 -5.77
CA GLY A 157 -13.85 15.45 -4.66
C GLY A 157 -13.63 13.99 -5.08
N THR A 158 -13.25 13.16 -4.13
CA THR A 158 -12.77 11.78 -4.38
C THR A 158 -13.84 10.72 -4.13
N SER A 159 -15.06 11.10 -3.72
CA SER A 159 -16.16 10.14 -3.64
C SER A 159 -16.73 9.85 -5.03
N VAL A 160 -17.30 8.65 -5.22
CA VAL A 160 -18.00 8.25 -6.46
C VAL A 160 -18.99 9.34 -6.92
N ASN A 161 -19.75 9.92 -6.00
CA ASN A 161 -20.75 10.94 -6.32
C ASN A 161 -20.10 12.25 -6.82
N GLU A 162 -19.03 12.70 -6.18
CA GLU A 162 -18.32 13.93 -6.57
C GLU A 162 -17.59 13.78 -7.90
N VAL A 163 -16.90 12.64 -8.09
CA VAL A 163 -16.25 12.29 -9.37
C VAL A 163 -17.31 12.21 -10.48
N SER A 164 -18.42 11.51 -10.23
CA SER A 164 -19.50 11.37 -11.22
C SER A 164 -20.14 12.71 -11.57
N GLN A 165 -20.40 13.56 -10.57
CA GLN A 165 -20.97 14.87 -10.79
C GLN A 165 -20.03 15.78 -11.59
N PHE A 166 -18.73 15.75 -11.29
CA PHE A 166 -17.75 16.61 -11.98
C PHE A 166 -17.56 16.21 -13.45
N PHE A 167 -17.41 14.90 -13.71
CA PHE A 167 -17.18 14.37 -15.06
C PHE A 167 -18.46 14.00 -15.82
N GLN A 168 -19.64 14.31 -15.25
CA GLN A 168 -20.96 14.07 -15.85
C GLN A 168 -21.22 12.58 -16.17
N LEU A 169 -20.88 11.71 -15.22
CA LEU A 169 -21.04 10.25 -15.32
C LEU A 169 -22.41 9.82 -14.74
N ASP A 170 -23.50 10.19 -15.42
CA ASP A 170 -24.87 10.08 -14.91
C ASP A 170 -25.35 8.64 -14.62
N ASN A 171 -24.67 7.64 -15.19
CA ASN A 171 -24.97 6.21 -15.00
C ASN A 171 -23.70 5.44 -14.60
N TRP A 172 -23.08 5.83 -13.49
CA TRP A 172 -21.92 5.13 -12.94
C TRP A 172 -22.22 3.64 -12.67
N PRO A 173 -21.32 2.70 -13.00
CA PRO A 173 -20.04 2.87 -13.69
C PRO A 173 -20.13 2.65 -15.23
N ASN A 174 -21.34 2.63 -15.80
CA ASN A 174 -21.59 2.19 -17.18
C ASN A 174 -21.40 3.28 -18.25
N ASN A 175 -21.47 4.55 -17.86
CA ASN A 175 -21.32 5.67 -18.78
C ASN A 175 -19.83 6.08 -18.92
N ILE A 176 -19.43 6.46 -20.14
CA ILE A 176 -18.13 7.07 -20.42
C ILE A 176 -18.33 8.58 -20.52
N GLY A 177 -17.61 9.33 -19.69
CA GLY A 177 -17.63 10.79 -19.69
C GLY A 177 -16.70 11.36 -20.76
N THR A 178 -17.01 12.57 -21.23
CA THR A 178 -16.10 13.37 -22.07
C THR A 178 -15.70 14.61 -21.31
N TYR A 179 -14.39 14.81 -21.12
CA TYR A 179 -13.85 16.03 -20.51
C TYR A 179 -12.94 16.76 -21.50
N THR A 180 -13.23 18.02 -21.79
CA THR A 180 -12.51 18.80 -22.82
C THR A 180 -11.57 19.81 -22.16
N LEU A 181 -10.26 19.70 -22.42
CA LEU A 181 -9.28 20.71 -21.98
C LEU A 181 -9.27 21.93 -22.92
N ASP A 182 -9.54 21.68 -24.21
CA ASP A 182 -9.84 22.67 -25.25
C ASP A 182 -10.54 21.99 -26.45
N ASP A 183 -10.69 22.72 -27.56
CA ASP A 183 -11.37 22.26 -28.78
C ASP A 183 -10.69 21.06 -29.47
N GLN A 184 -9.44 20.73 -29.13
CA GLN A 184 -8.64 19.68 -29.79
C GLN A 184 -8.17 18.58 -28.83
N ARG A 185 -8.14 18.83 -27.52
CA ARG A 185 -7.71 17.86 -26.51
C ARG A 185 -8.90 17.41 -25.65
N HIS A 186 -9.52 16.33 -26.09
CA HIS A 186 -10.61 15.65 -25.39
C HIS A 186 -10.08 14.44 -24.61
N LEU A 187 -10.63 14.21 -23.43
CA LEU A 187 -10.36 13.06 -22.59
C LEU A 187 -11.61 12.19 -22.46
N ALA A 188 -11.46 10.87 -22.60
CA ALA A 188 -12.49 9.93 -22.17
C ALA A 188 -12.28 9.62 -20.69
N ILE A 189 -13.33 9.74 -19.89
CA ILE A 189 -13.33 9.40 -18.47
C ILE A 189 -14.10 8.09 -18.30
N ILE A 190 -13.40 7.04 -17.89
CA ILE A 190 -13.87 5.65 -17.93
C ILE A 190 -13.95 5.13 -16.50
N PRO A 191 -15.14 4.97 -15.90
CA PRO A 191 -15.25 4.35 -14.58
C PRO A 191 -14.65 2.94 -14.57
N ILE A 192 -13.83 2.63 -13.58
CA ILE A 192 -13.17 1.32 -13.39
C ILE A 192 -13.13 0.90 -11.90
N PRO A 193 -14.27 0.88 -11.17
CA PRO A 193 -14.29 0.42 -9.78
C PRO A 193 -13.76 -1.03 -9.65
N GLY A 194 -13.25 -1.35 -8.46
CA GLY A 194 -12.84 -2.70 -8.08
C GLY A 194 -11.48 -2.75 -7.39
N HIS A 195 -10.55 -1.89 -7.79
CA HIS A 195 -9.37 -1.59 -6.97
C HIS A 195 -9.77 -0.65 -5.83
N GLU A 196 -10.37 0.48 -6.18
CA GLU A 196 -11.03 1.42 -5.27
C GLU A 196 -12.39 1.82 -5.89
N ASN A 197 -13.36 2.27 -5.09
CA ASN A 197 -14.74 2.44 -5.53
C ASN A 197 -14.93 3.60 -6.52
N SER A 198 -14.12 4.65 -6.43
CA SER A 198 -14.18 5.84 -7.28
C SER A 198 -13.21 5.81 -8.46
N SER A 199 -12.49 4.70 -8.65
CA SER A 199 -11.44 4.58 -9.66
C SER A 199 -11.93 4.91 -11.09
N ILE A 200 -11.16 5.71 -11.81
CA ILE A 200 -11.35 6.06 -13.21
C ILE A 200 -10.06 5.84 -14.03
N ALA A 201 -10.21 5.41 -15.28
CA ALA A 201 -9.19 5.52 -16.31
C ALA A 201 -9.44 6.76 -17.17
N ILE A 202 -8.37 7.35 -17.68
CA ILE A 202 -8.42 8.57 -18.50
C ILE A 202 -7.67 8.31 -19.80
N TYR A 203 -8.39 8.35 -20.93
CA TYR A 203 -7.77 8.28 -22.26
C TYR A 203 -7.64 9.67 -22.87
N ASP A 204 -6.42 10.07 -23.24
CA ASP A 204 -6.12 11.40 -23.81
C ASP A 204 -6.02 11.36 -25.34
N CYS A 205 -6.97 11.99 -26.03
CA CYS A 205 -7.00 12.04 -27.49
C CYS A 205 -5.81 12.74 -28.12
N ALA A 206 -5.08 13.61 -27.41
CA ALA A 206 -3.92 14.30 -27.97
C ALA A 206 -2.68 13.40 -28.06
N THR A 207 -2.58 12.40 -27.17
CA THR A 207 -1.37 11.58 -27.02
C THR A 207 -1.61 10.09 -27.28
N GLY A 208 -2.86 9.63 -27.18
CA GLY A 208 -3.21 8.22 -27.20
C GLY A 208 -2.87 7.48 -25.89
N ILE A 209 -2.49 8.20 -24.85
CA ILE A 209 -2.15 7.60 -23.55
C ILE A 209 -3.43 7.24 -22.80
N LEU A 210 -3.42 6.05 -22.20
CA LEU A 210 -4.43 5.60 -21.24
C LEU A 210 -3.82 5.60 -19.84
N ILE A 211 -4.32 6.46 -18.96
CA ILE A 211 -3.92 6.52 -17.55
C ILE A 211 -4.86 5.62 -16.75
N THR A 212 -4.32 4.68 -15.98
CA THR A 212 -5.10 3.62 -15.30
C THR A 212 -4.98 3.62 -13.78
N GLY A 213 -4.23 4.55 -13.20
CA GLY A 213 -3.91 4.53 -11.76
C GLY A 213 -3.35 3.16 -11.37
N ASP A 214 -3.93 2.57 -10.33
CA ASP A 214 -3.50 1.29 -9.75
C ASP A 214 -4.14 0.05 -10.39
N THR A 215 -4.96 0.26 -11.42
CA THR A 215 -5.69 -0.83 -12.07
C THR A 215 -4.80 -1.66 -12.99
N LEU A 216 -3.87 -1.02 -13.70
CA LEU A 216 -2.84 -1.69 -14.48
C LEU A 216 -1.56 -0.85 -14.44
N LEU A 217 -0.53 -1.41 -13.82
CA LEU A 217 0.79 -0.81 -13.66
C LEU A 217 1.85 -1.92 -13.59
N PRO A 218 3.15 -1.60 -13.76
CA PRO A 218 4.20 -2.58 -13.57
C PRO A 218 4.43 -2.87 -12.07
N GLY A 219 3.50 -3.61 -11.45
CA GLY A 219 3.49 -3.88 -10.02
C GLY A 219 2.41 -4.88 -9.59
N ARG A 220 2.14 -4.92 -8.29
CA ARG A 220 1.15 -5.78 -7.67
C ARG A 220 -0.22 -5.08 -7.71
N LEU A 221 -1.15 -5.66 -8.45
CA LEU A 221 -2.48 -5.13 -8.68
C LEU A 221 -3.40 -5.60 -7.55
N TYR A 222 -3.56 -4.77 -6.53
CA TYR A 222 -4.45 -5.05 -5.40
C TYR A 222 -5.91 -4.95 -5.82
N ILE A 223 -6.72 -5.97 -5.53
CA ILE A 223 -8.15 -5.99 -5.90
C ILE A 223 -9.02 -6.05 -4.64
N GLN A 224 -9.78 -4.98 -4.40
CA GLN A 224 -10.66 -4.84 -3.25
C GLN A 224 -12.03 -5.50 -3.49
N ASP A 225 -12.64 -5.24 -4.64
CA ASP A 225 -13.84 -5.92 -5.14
C ASP A 225 -13.53 -6.62 -6.46
N PHE A 226 -13.51 -7.95 -6.39
CA PHE A 226 -13.16 -8.77 -7.54
C PHE A 226 -14.22 -8.74 -8.65
N SER A 227 -15.50 -8.63 -8.29
CA SER A 227 -16.60 -8.61 -9.28
C SER A 227 -16.54 -7.33 -10.09
N ASP A 228 -16.48 -6.20 -9.39
CA ASP A 228 -16.42 -4.89 -10.03
C ASP A 228 -15.14 -4.76 -10.87
N ASN A 229 -14.01 -5.29 -10.40
CA ASN A 229 -12.76 -5.26 -11.15
C ASN A 229 -12.85 -6.05 -12.47
N VAL A 230 -13.42 -7.27 -12.44
CA VAL A 230 -13.67 -8.07 -13.66
C VAL A 230 -14.51 -7.30 -14.66
N GLU A 231 -15.62 -6.70 -14.23
CA GLU A 231 -16.51 -5.92 -15.10
C GLU A 231 -15.83 -4.65 -15.63
N SER A 232 -15.02 -3.98 -14.80
CA SER A 232 -14.29 -2.77 -15.14
C SER A 232 -13.23 -2.99 -16.20
N ILE A 233 -12.40 -4.02 -16.06
CA ILE A 233 -11.38 -4.35 -17.07
C ILE A 233 -12.04 -4.75 -18.40
N SER A 234 -13.13 -5.51 -18.34
CA SER A 234 -13.87 -5.88 -19.55
C SER A 234 -14.54 -4.68 -20.22
N ARG A 235 -15.12 -3.75 -19.45
CA ARG A 235 -15.67 -2.50 -19.99
C ARG A 235 -14.59 -1.64 -20.63
N LEU A 236 -13.42 -1.52 -20.01
CA LEU A 236 -12.28 -0.78 -20.54
C LEU A 236 -11.80 -1.37 -21.88
N VAL A 237 -11.58 -2.69 -21.95
CA VAL A 237 -11.22 -3.39 -23.19
C VAL A 237 -12.27 -3.19 -24.28
N ASN A 238 -13.55 -3.43 -23.96
CA ASN A 238 -14.64 -3.27 -24.91
C ASN A 238 -14.75 -1.83 -25.43
N PHE A 239 -14.53 -0.83 -24.58
CA PHE A 239 -14.56 0.58 -24.97
C PHE A 239 -13.43 0.93 -25.94
N ILE A 240 -12.20 0.48 -25.65
CA ILE A 240 -11.03 0.66 -26.52
C ILE A 240 -11.29 0.06 -27.91
N GLU A 241 -11.77 -1.18 -27.96
CA GLU A 241 -12.02 -1.89 -29.23
C GLU A 241 -13.19 -1.29 -30.03
N SER A 242 -14.32 -1.06 -29.37
CA SER A 242 -15.54 -0.57 -30.04
C SER A 242 -15.40 0.87 -30.54
N SER A 243 -14.65 1.70 -29.81
CA SER A 243 -14.34 3.08 -30.21
C SER A 243 -13.10 3.19 -31.10
N ARG A 244 -12.40 2.07 -31.34
CA ARG A 244 -11.15 1.99 -32.13
C ARG A 244 -10.10 2.99 -31.66
N LEU A 245 -9.93 3.10 -30.34
CA LEU A 245 -8.96 4.00 -29.75
C LEU A 245 -7.54 3.58 -30.15
N ASN A 246 -6.72 4.54 -30.52
CA ASN A 246 -5.30 4.29 -30.76
C ASN A 246 -4.57 4.51 -29.43
N VAL A 247 -4.32 3.40 -28.71
CA VAL A 247 -3.58 3.44 -27.44
C VAL A 247 -2.09 3.33 -27.74
N THR A 248 -1.34 4.41 -27.50
CA THR A 248 0.12 4.45 -27.69
C THR A 248 0.88 3.85 -26.51
N SER A 249 0.33 4.06 -25.31
CA SER A 249 0.92 3.71 -24.02
C SER A 249 -0.18 3.57 -22.97
N ILE A 250 -0.01 2.64 -22.03
CA ILE A 250 -0.80 2.59 -20.80
C ILE A 250 0.12 2.97 -19.65
N LEU A 251 -0.25 3.97 -18.85
CA LEU A 251 0.55 4.45 -17.73
C LEU A 251 -0.27 4.32 -16.44
N GLY A 252 0.27 3.58 -15.46
CA GLY A 252 -0.32 3.49 -14.12
C GLY A 252 0.44 4.34 -13.12
N ALA A 253 0.07 4.30 -11.84
CA ALA A 253 0.59 5.27 -10.87
C ALA A 253 1.86 4.84 -10.12
N HIS A 254 2.31 3.59 -10.24
CA HIS A 254 3.53 3.11 -9.55
C HIS A 254 4.38 2.19 -10.43
N ILE A 255 5.62 1.97 -10.00
CA ILE A 255 6.46 0.87 -10.45
C ILE A 255 6.90 0.09 -9.21
N GLU A 256 6.59 -1.21 -9.22
CA GLU A 256 6.95 -2.12 -8.13
C GLU A 256 7.65 -3.37 -8.66
N MET A 257 7.53 -3.69 -9.94
CA MET A 257 8.24 -4.82 -10.52
C MET A 257 9.71 -4.51 -10.77
N THR A 258 10.56 -5.49 -10.48
CA THR A 258 11.95 -5.52 -10.93
C THR A 258 12.03 -5.86 -12.42
N GLN A 259 13.18 -5.62 -13.06
CA GLN A 259 13.45 -6.08 -14.43
C GLN A 259 13.42 -7.61 -14.60
N GLU A 260 13.50 -8.38 -13.51
CA GLU A 260 13.30 -9.82 -13.54
C GLU A 260 11.82 -10.16 -13.64
N ASN A 261 11.48 -11.17 -14.43
CA ASN A 261 10.09 -11.53 -14.68
C ASN A 261 9.45 -12.10 -13.41
N LYS A 262 8.24 -11.63 -13.08
CA LYS A 262 7.42 -12.11 -11.95
C LYS A 262 7.97 -11.79 -10.56
N VAL A 263 9.00 -10.94 -10.50
CA VAL A 263 9.65 -10.55 -9.25
C VAL A 263 9.36 -9.08 -8.99
N ASP A 264 8.63 -8.80 -7.91
CA ASP A 264 8.40 -7.45 -7.40
C ASP A 264 9.37 -7.08 -6.28
N TYR A 265 9.58 -5.78 -6.14
CA TYR A 265 10.12 -5.21 -4.92
C TYR A 265 9.07 -5.36 -3.81
N PRO A 266 9.49 -5.69 -2.58
CA PRO A 266 8.57 -5.72 -1.46
C PRO A 266 7.81 -4.39 -1.30
N LEU A 267 6.51 -4.47 -0.97
CA LEU A 267 5.73 -3.30 -0.53
C LEU A 267 6.50 -2.58 0.58
N GLY A 268 6.64 -1.26 0.53
CA GLY A 268 7.46 -0.50 1.49
C GLY A 268 8.92 -0.27 1.09
N SER A 269 9.38 -0.81 -0.05
CA SER A 269 10.75 -0.59 -0.53
C SER A 269 11.03 0.88 -0.88
N THR A 270 12.01 1.47 -0.19
CA THR A 270 12.46 2.86 -0.44
C THR A 270 13.58 2.96 -1.48
N TYR A 271 14.05 1.84 -2.03
CA TYR A 271 15.12 1.77 -3.03
C TYR A 271 14.84 0.70 -4.09
N GLN A 272 14.74 1.12 -5.37
CA GLN A 272 14.36 0.25 -6.49
C GLN A 272 15.27 0.44 -7.73
N PRO A 273 16.59 0.19 -7.63
CA PRO A 273 17.55 0.54 -8.68
C PRO A 273 17.33 -0.17 -10.03
N ASN A 274 16.68 -1.34 -10.01
CA ASN A 274 16.45 -2.20 -11.16
C ASN A 274 14.95 -2.35 -11.45
N GLU A 275 14.18 -1.30 -11.21
CA GLU A 275 12.76 -1.25 -11.54
C GLU A 275 12.50 -1.35 -13.05
N ARG A 276 11.28 -1.79 -13.42
CA ARG A 276 10.81 -1.77 -14.80
C ARG A 276 10.54 -0.36 -15.31
N GLN A 277 10.26 -0.27 -16.60
CA GLN A 277 9.68 0.94 -17.19
C GLN A 277 8.21 1.08 -16.79
N LEU A 278 7.74 2.32 -16.64
CA LEU A 278 6.35 2.66 -16.33
C LEU A 278 5.36 2.17 -17.39
N ASN A 279 5.80 2.15 -18.66
CA ASN A 279 4.93 1.91 -19.80
C ASN A 279 4.41 0.46 -19.86
N MET A 280 3.09 0.33 -19.89
CA MET A 280 2.34 -0.89 -20.14
C MET A 280 1.70 -0.84 -21.55
N SER A 281 1.19 -1.98 -22.01
CA SER A 281 0.70 -2.22 -23.37
C SER A 281 -0.70 -2.84 -23.37
N LEU A 282 -1.39 -2.75 -24.52
CA LEU A 282 -2.68 -3.43 -24.72
C LEU A 282 -2.58 -4.95 -24.54
N GLU A 283 -1.45 -5.56 -24.88
CA GLU A 283 -1.25 -7.00 -24.65
C GLU A 283 -1.33 -7.34 -23.16
N GLN A 284 -0.70 -6.55 -22.30
CA GLN A 284 -0.75 -6.74 -20.85
C GLN A 284 -2.15 -6.46 -20.28
N LEU A 285 -2.87 -5.47 -20.81
CA LEU A 285 -4.28 -5.25 -20.45
C LEU A 285 -5.16 -6.47 -20.81
N TYR A 286 -4.93 -7.09 -21.98
CA TYR A 286 -5.64 -8.30 -22.37
C TYR A 286 -5.24 -9.52 -21.53
N GLN A 287 -3.98 -9.62 -21.11
CA GLN A 287 -3.54 -10.64 -20.14
C GLN A 287 -4.31 -10.51 -18.83
N LEU A 288 -4.39 -9.29 -18.27
CA LEU A 288 -5.16 -9.02 -17.05
C LEU A 288 -6.65 -9.37 -17.24
N ASN A 289 -7.27 -8.91 -18.33
CA ASN A 289 -8.68 -9.20 -18.61
C ASN A 289 -8.95 -10.71 -18.69
N ASN A 290 -8.10 -11.45 -19.38
CA ASN A 290 -8.25 -12.90 -19.53
C ASN A 290 -8.09 -13.64 -18.21
N GLU A 291 -7.13 -13.25 -17.38
CA GLU A 291 -6.91 -13.85 -16.05
C GLU A 291 -8.14 -13.67 -15.15
N LEU A 292 -8.63 -12.43 -15.05
CA LEU A 292 -9.79 -12.10 -14.22
C LEU A 292 -11.06 -12.80 -14.70
N GLN A 293 -11.30 -12.83 -16.01
CA GLN A 293 -12.44 -13.55 -16.59
C GLN A 293 -12.36 -15.06 -16.36
N GLN A 294 -11.16 -15.64 -16.42
CA GLN A 294 -10.96 -17.06 -16.16
C GLN A 294 -11.24 -17.40 -14.69
N GLN A 295 -10.67 -16.65 -13.74
CA GLN A 295 -10.95 -16.83 -12.32
C GLN A 295 -12.42 -16.58 -11.98
N TRP A 296 -13.06 -15.59 -12.61
CA TRP A 296 -14.49 -15.33 -12.46
C TRP A 296 -15.34 -16.53 -12.90
N LYS A 297 -15.02 -17.11 -14.05
CA LYS A 297 -15.70 -18.29 -14.61
C LYS A 297 -15.51 -19.54 -13.76
N ASP A 298 -14.30 -19.74 -13.22
CA ASP A 298 -13.96 -20.89 -12.37
C ASP A 298 -14.56 -20.77 -10.96
N GLY A 299 -14.90 -19.55 -10.55
CA GLY A 299 -15.62 -19.24 -9.32
C GLY A 299 -14.72 -19.04 -8.10
N PHE A 300 -15.32 -18.58 -7.00
CA PHE A 300 -14.63 -18.14 -5.78
C PHE A 300 -13.55 -19.14 -5.29
N ASN A 301 -13.87 -20.44 -5.27
CA ASN A 301 -12.96 -21.48 -4.78
C ASN A 301 -11.69 -21.68 -5.61
N GLN A 302 -11.62 -21.12 -6.82
CA GLN A 302 -10.44 -21.15 -7.70
C GLN A 302 -9.74 -19.79 -7.78
N ARG A 303 -10.21 -18.78 -7.05
CA ARG A 303 -9.59 -17.45 -7.04
C ARG A 303 -8.22 -17.52 -6.37
N HIS A 304 -7.23 -16.88 -6.97
CA HIS A 304 -5.84 -16.98 -6.56
C HIS A 304 -5.03 -15.76 -7.00
N LYS A 305 -3.83 -15.65 -6.42
CA LYS A 305 -2.80 -14.70 -6.85
C LYS A 305 -2.12 -15.21 -8.12
N ALA A 306 -2.03 -14.38 -9.17
CA ALA A 306 -1.47 -14.76 -10.46
C ALA A 306 -0.24 -13.92 -10.83
N TYR A 307 0.81 -14.56 -11.34
CA TYR A 307 2.13 -13.94 -11.56
C TYR A 307 2.47 -13.82 -13.04
N TYR A 308 2.54 -12.58 -13.54
CA TYR A 308 2.96 -12.24 -14.90
C TYR A 308 4.32 -11.55 -14.88
N ASP A 309 4.95 -11.49 -16.06
CA ASP A 309 6.30 -10.94 -16.18
C ASP A 309 6.41 -9.50 -15.69
N THR A 310 5.32 -8.73 -15.80
CA THR A 310 5.29 -7.29 -15.56
C THR A 310 4.26 -6.85 -14.53
N PHE A 311 3.43 -7.75 -14.00
CA PHE A 311 2.49 -7.42 -12.93
C PHE A 311 2.09 -8.69 -12.18
N ILE A 312 1.49 -8.52 -11.00
CA ILE A 312 0.96 -9.62 -10.19
C ILE A 312 -0.49 -9.29 -9.84
N VAL A 313 -1.43 -10.17 -10.17
CA VAL A 313 -2.84 -10.01 -9.76
C VAL A 313 -2.98 -10.46 -8.31
N ASP A 314 -3.39 -9.57 -7.41
CA ASP A 314 -3.46 -9.87 -5.98
C ASP A 314 -4.83 -9.49 -5.37
N PRO A 315 -5.81 -10.40 -5.42
CA PRO A 315 -7.07 -10.22 -4.70
C PRO A 315 -6.84 -10.08 -3.20
N ASN A 316 -7.54 -9.13 -2.57
CA ASN A 316 -7.50 -8.99 -1.12
C ASN A 316 -7.80 -10.34 -0.45
N SER A 317 -7.16 -10.61 0.70
CA SER A 317 -7.37 -11.81 1.52
C SER A 317 -8.85 -12.21 1.71
N SER A 318 -9.76 -11.23 1.88
CA SER A 318 -11.20 -11.46 2.01
C SER A 318 -11.87 -11.99 0.73
N GLN A 319 -11.23 -11.76 -0.42
CA GLN A 319 -11.63 -12.23 -1.73
C GLN A 319 -11.06 -13.62 -2.03
N LEU A 320 -10.07 -14.12 -1.29
CA LEU A 320 -9.50 -15.45 -1.52
C LEU A 320 -10.27 -16.54 -0.76
N PRO A 321 -10.26 -17.80 -1.25
CA PRO A 321 -10.79 -18.93 -0.50
C PRO A 321 -10.17 -19.02 0.91
N PRO A 322 -10.95 -19.35 1.94
CA PRO A 322 -10.39 -19.59 3.25
C PRO A 322 -9.39 -20.74 3.20
N LEU A 323 -8.39 -20.68 4.08
CA LEU A 323 -7.44 -21.79 4.20
C LEU A 323 -8.20 -23.09 4.56
N PRO A 324 -7.77 -24.26 4.07
CA PRO A 324 -8.46 -25.53 4.37
C PRO A 324 -8.62 -25.75 5.88
N PHE A 325 -9.82 -26.12 6.33
CA PHE A 325 -10.05 -26.46 7.75
C PHE A 325 -9.11 -27.57 8.20
N ASP A 326 -8.66 -27.48 9.46
CA ASP A 326 -7.77 -28.46 10.07
C ASP A 326 -6.46 -28.70 9.29
N GLY A 327 -6.08 -27.76 8.42
CA GLY A 327 -4.74 -27.68 7.86
C GLY A 327 -3.76 -27.09 8.88
N ARG A 328 -2.45 -27.28 8.65
CA ARG A 328 -1.40 -26.80 9.56
C ARG A 328 -1.60 -27.26 11.01
N MET A 329 -1.84 -28.55 11.20
CA MET A 329 -2.06 -29.14 12.53
C MET A 329 -0.73 -29.43 13.22
N SER A 330 -0.34 -28.58 14.17
CA SER A 330 0.91 -28.73 14.93
C SER A 330 0.78 -28.28 16.38
N VAL A 331 1.86 -28.46 17.14
CA VAL A 331 2.10 -27.69 18.37
C VAL A 331 2.77 -26.41 17.94
N HIS A 332 2.05 -25.29 18.00
CA HIS A 332 2.56 -23.99 17.61
C HIS A 332 3.23 -23.31 18.82
N GLY A 333 4.53 -23.05 18.75
CA GLY A 333 5.24 -22.28 19.76
C GLY A 333 4.92 -20.79 19.62
N PHE A 334 4.70 -20.10 20.75
CA PHE A 334 4.50 -18.65 20.75
C PHE A 334 5.32 -17.96 21.81
N VAL A 335 5.68 -16.72 21.50
CA VAL A 335 6.27 -15.74 22.41
C VAL A 335 5.14 -14.89 22.99
N LEU A 336 5.16 -14.70 24.29
CA LEU A 336 4.29 -13.77 25.00
C LEU A 336 5.03 -12.49 25.30
N LEU A 337 4.36 -11.38 25.03
CA LEU A 337 4.84 -10.04 25.24
C LEU A 337 3.86 -9.32 26.18
N PRO A 338 4.12 -9.33 27.50
CA PRO A 338 3.21 -8.79 28.51
C PRO A 338 3.00 -7.28 28.40
N LEU A 339 1.77 -6.81 28.61
CA LEU A 339 1.44 -5.37 28.58
C LEU A 339 1.36 -4.77 29.99
N ASP A 340 1.25 -3.43 30.07
CA ASP A 340 0.96 -2.72 31.33
C ASP A 340 -0.41 -3.06 31.92
N THR A 341 -1.32 -3.50 31.05
CA THR A 341 -2.67 -3.90 31.40
C THR A 341 -2.67 -5.32 31.96
N PRO A 342 -3.24 -5.57 33.15
CA PRO A 342 -3.23 -6.88 33.78
C PRO A 342 -3.77 -7.99 32.88
N ASN A 343 -3.05 -9.11 32.82
CA ASN A 343 -3.38 -10.31 32.02
C ASN A 343 -3.47 -10.08 30.50
N SER A 344 -3.12 -8.90 30.01
CA SER A 344 -3.12 -8.56 28.60
C SER A 344 -1.74 -8.81 28.00
N VAL A 345 -1.69 -9.43 26.82
CA VAL A 345 -0.44 -9.80 26.14
C VAL A 345 -0.55 -9.63 24.62
N TRP A 346 0.53 -9.21 23.98
CA TRP A 346 0.75 -9.56 22.57
C TRP A 346 1.31 -10.98 22.49
N ILE A 347 0.91 -11.72 21.46
CA ILE A 347 1.41 -13.07 21.18
C ILE A 347 1.97 -13.08 19.77
N SER A 348 3.22 -13.53 19.62
CA SER A 348 3.87 -13.76 18.33
C SER A 348 4.10 -15.25 18.11
N HIS A 349 3.70 -15.78 16.95
CA HIS A 349 4.00 -17.16 16.54
C HIS A 349 5.46 -17.27 16.14
N LYS A 350 6.12 -18.37 16.52
CA LYS A 350 7.43 -18.73 15.96
C LYS A 350 7.24 -19.33 14.57
N PRO A 351 7.60 -18.63 13.48
CA PRO A 351 7.32 -19.09 12.13
C PRO A 351 8.39 -20.06 11.61
N MET A 352 8.13 -20.66 10.45
CA MET A 352 9.12 -21.34 9.59
C MET A 352 8.79 -21.03 8.13
N PHE A 353 9.70 -21.26 7.17
CA PHE A 353 9.34 -21.17 5.74
C PHE A 353 8.54 -22.38 5.22
N THR A 354 8.23 -23.35 6.09
CA THR A 354 7.55 -24.59 5.72
C THR A 354 6.30 -24.85 6.56
N THR A 355 5.29 -25.44 5.92
CA THR A 355 4.10 -25.96 6.60
C THR A 355 4.51 -26.99 7.65
N PRO A 356 3.96 -26.96 8.87
CA PRO A 356 2.74 -26.25 9.28
C PRO A 356 2.93 -24.84 9.87
N HIS A 357 4.13 -24.27 9.83
CA HIS A 357 4.48 -23.01 10.52
C HIS A 357 4.75 -21.84 9.56
N ASP A 358 4.32 -21.95 8.30
CA ASP A 358 4.55 -20.99 7.19
C ASP A 358 3.81 -19.65 7.29
N PHE A 359 3.60 -19.15 8.51
CA PHE A 359 3.02 -17.84 8.77
C PHE A 359 3.77 -17.12 9.87
N GLN A 360 4.21 -15.90 9.56
CA GLN A 360 4.49 -14.92 10.60
C GLN A 360 3.16 -14.31 11.04
N LEU A 361 2.84 -14.40 12.33
CA LEU A 361 1.60 -13.84 12.85
C LEU A 361 1.70 -13.29 14.27
N SER A 362 0.91 -12.25 14.53
CA SER A 362 0.81 -11.60 15.83
C SER A 362 -0.65 -11.27 16.16
N PHE A 363 -1.01 -11.33 17.44
CA PHE A 363 -2.34 -10.95 17.90
C PHE A 363 -2.38 -10.57 19.37
N HIS A 364 -3.41 -9.79 19.72
CA HIS A 364 -3.70 -9.42 21.10
C HIS A 364 -4.49 -10.52 21.80
N ALA A 365 -4.19 -10.79 23.06
CA ALA A 365 -4.93 -11.77 23.85
C ALA A 365 -5.07 -11.39 25.33
N ILE A 366 -6.07 -11.99 25.97
CA ILE A 366 -6.31 -11.89 27.42
C ILE A 366 -6.15 -13.28 28.06
N ILE A 367 -5.31 -13.34 29.09
CA ILE A 367 -5.07 -14.56 29.87
C ILE A 367 -6.14 -14.73 30.95
N THR A 368 -6.74 -15.92 31.04
CA THR A 368 -7.76 -16.27 32.04
C THR A 368 -7.59 -17.71 32.54
N ASN A 369 -8.41 -18.11 33.53
CA ASN A 369 -8.47 -19.48 34.06
C ASN A 369 -7.08 -20.06 34.42
N SER A 370 -6.23 -19.22 35.02
CA SER A 370 -4.91 -19.61 35.47
C SER A 370 -5.00 -20.55 36.67
N THR A 371 -4.10 -21.53 36.72
CA THR A 371 -3.92 -22.42 37.89
C THR A 371 -3.19 -21.74 39.05
N VAL A 372 -2.62 -20.55 38.82
CA VAL A 372 -1.97 -19.69 39.82
C VAL A 372 -2.58 -18.28 39.73
N ASP A 373 -2.95 -17.68 40.86
CA ASP A 373 -3.56 -16.35 40.94
C ASP A 373 -2.77 -15.45 41.93
N PRO A 374 -2.25 -14.28 41.51
CA PRO A 374 -2.30 -13.73 40.15
C PRO A 374 -1.45 -14.53 39.15
N VAL A 375 -1.75 -14.38 37.85
CA VAL A 375 -0.93 -14.97 36.78
C VAL A 375 0.51 -14.49 36.96
N PRO A 376 1.52 -15.39 36.98
CA PRO A 376 2.90 -15.05 37.31
C PRO A 376 3.64 -14.35 36.15
N LEU A 377 3.06 -13.29 35.59
CA LEU A 377 3.65 -12.41 34.58
C LEU A 377 4.63 -11.40 35.22
N PRO A 378 5.57 -10.83 34.45
CA PRO A 378 6.49 -9.84 34.97
C PRO A 378 5.75 -8.56 35.38
N THR A 379 6.03 -8.06 36.59
CA THR A 379 5.42 -6.81 37.09
C THR A 379 6.15 -5.56 36.57
N ASN A 380 7.40 -5.70 36.14
CA ASN A 380 8.14 -4.63 35.49
C ASN A 380 8.17 -4.86 33.98
N ILE A 381 7.43 -4.03 33.24
CA ILE A 381 7.35 -4.08 31.78
C ILE A 381 8.33 -3.12 31.09
N THR A 382 8.99 -2.23 31.84
CA THR A 382 10.06 -1.38 31.28
C THR A 382 11.28 -2.18 30.85
N ARG A 383 11.38 -3.42 31.35
CA ARG A 383 12.32 -4.45 30.91
C ARG A 383 11.91 -5.83 31.41
N LEU A 384 11.69 -6.77 30.49
CA LEU A 384 11.29 -8.15 30.77
C LEU A 384 12.45 -9.00 31.30
N ASN A 385 13.69 -8.78 30.83
CA ASN A 385 14.90 -9.56 31.17
C ASN A 385 14.84 -11.07 30.88
N SER A 386 13.74 -11.58 30.35
CA SER A 386 13.52 -12.99 30.02
C SER A 386 12.45 -13.05 28.95
N GLN A 387 12.61 -13.99 28.03
CA GLN A 387 11.53 -14.39 27.13
C GLN A 387 10.40 -15.04 27.94
N TRP A 388 9.18 -14.97 27.43
CA TRP A 388 8.02 -15.69 27.96
C TRP A 388 7.41 -16.46 26.82
N THR A 389 7.12 -17.74 27.02
CA THR A 389 6.59 -18.59 25.95
C THR A 389 5.41 -19.41 26.43
N ILE A 390 4.59 -19.83 25.48
CA ILE A 390 3.51 -20.78 25.73
C ILE A 390 3.65 -22.01 24.86
N GLN A 391 3.22 -23.14 25.41
CA GLN A 391 3.15 -24.42 24.73
C GLN A 391 1.71 -24.93 24.75
N PRO A 392 0.94 -24.72 23.67
CA PRO A 392 -0.41 -25.24 23.58
C PRO A 392 -0.43 -26.72 23.21
N ASP A 393 -1.61 -27.34 23.36
CA ASP A 393 -1.88 -28.64 22.74
C ASP A 393 -1.89 -28.51 21.20
N LYS A 394 -1.95 -29.64 20.49
CA LYS A 394 -2.01 -29.65 19.03
C LYS A 394 -3.34 -29.07 18.53
N TRP A 395 -3.29 -28.05 17.66
CA TRP A 395 -4.45 -27.46 17.00
C TRP A 395 -4.08 -26.88 15.62
N SER A 396 -5.07 -26.40 14.86
CA SER A 396 -4.91 -25.95 13.46
C SER A 396 -4.62 -24.45 13.36
N LEU A 397 -3.46 -24.08 12.78
CA LEU A 397 -3.16 -22.67 12.47
C LEU A 397 -4.19 -22.05 11.53
N ASN A 398 -4.69 -22.83 10.58
CA ASN A 398 -5.75 -22.37 9.67
C ASN A 398 -7.02 -21.99 10.43
N ASN A 399 -7.41 -22.75 11.46
CA ASN A 399 -8.57 -22.41 12.29
C ASN A 399 -8.37 -21.10 13.08
N LEU A 400 -7.13 -20.76 13.49
CA LEU A 400 -6.82 -19.45 14.06
C LEU A 400 -6.97 -18.34 13.02
N ILE A 401 -6.34 -18.48 11.86
CA ILE A 401 -6.36 -17.47 10.80
C ILE A 401 -7.81 -17.21 10.32
N ASN A 402 -8.58 -18.28 10.07
CA ASN A 402 -9.93 -18.21 9.50
C ASN A 402 -11.00 -17.64 10.44
N GLY A 403 -10.80 -17.61 11.76
CA GLY A 403 -11.88 -17.21 12.68
C GLY A 403 -12.31 -18.26 13.69
N ASN A 404 -12.08 -19.53 13.39
CA ASN A 404 -12.71 -20.67 14.05
C ASN A 404 -12.15 -20.98 15.45
N LEU A 405 -10.90 -20.59 15.73
CA LEU A 405 -10.30 -20.66 17.05
C LEU A 405 -10.38 -19.29 17.75
N THR A 406 -11.08 -19.25 18.88
CA THR A 406 -11.30 -18.02 19.69
C THR A 406 -10.61 -18.07 21.05
N SER A 407 -10.30 -19.26 21.54
CA SER A 407 -9.49 -19.47 22.74
C SER A 407 -8.85 -20.85 22.74
N PHE A 408 -7.79 -21.03 23.53
CA PHE A 408 -7.15 -22.32 23.74
C PHE A 408 -6.47 -22.41 25.11
N ARG A 409 -6.37 -23.64 25.64
CA ARG A 409 -5.60 -23.94 26.86
C ARG A 409 -4.13 -24.12 26.51
N THR A 410 -3.26 -23.67 27.40
CA THR A 410 -1.81 -23.72 27.20
C THR A 410 -1.05 -23.71 28.51
N LYS A 411 0.22 -24.13 28.44
CA LYS A 411 1.19 -24.05 29.54
C LYS A 411 2.04 -22.79 29.38
N LEU A 412 2.17 -22.00 30.44
CA LEU A 412 2.98 -20.79 30.49
C LEU A 412 4.38 -21.08 31.03
N TYR A 413 5.40 -20.55 30.36
CA TYR A 413 6.81 -20.70 30.72
C TYR A 413 7.51 -19.34 30.85
N LYS A 414 8.44 -19.25 31.81
CA LYS A 414 9.50 -18.23 31.81
C LYS A 414 10.73 -18.79 31.09
N GLY A 415 11.17 -18.12 30.03
CA GLY A 415 12.16 -18.59 29.07
C GLY A 415 11.52 -19.37 27.90
N ASN A 416 12.38 -19.91 27.02
CA ASN A 416 11.96 -20.71 25.88
C ASN A 416 11.53 -22.12 26.34
N PHE A 417 10.28 -22.51 26.11
CA PHE A 417 9.78 -23.83 26.50
C PHE A 417 10.54 -24.99 25.83
N GLU A 418 11.13 -24.76 24.65
CA GLU A 418 11.88 -25.76 23.88
C GLU A 418 13.34 -25.89 24.35
N GLN A 419 13.87 -24.87 25.03
CA GLN A 419 15.27 -24.81 25.47
C GLN A 419 15.38 -24.74 27.01
N GLY A 420 14.51 -25.47 27.72
CA GLY A 420 14.62 -25.63 29.18
C GLY A 420 13.99 -24.50 30.01
N GLY A 421 13.04 -23.75 29.44
CA GLY A 421 12.23 -22.77 30.16
C GLY A 421 11.53 -23.35 31.40
N THR A 422 11.29 -22.50 32.39
CA THR A 422 10.65 -22.91 33.65
C THR A 422 9.14 -22.86 33.50
N TYR A 423 8.45 -24.00 33.63
CA TYR A 423 7.00 -24.07 33.71
C TYR A 423 6.47 -23.28 34.91
N LEU A 424 5.43 -22.49 34.69
CA LEU A 424 4.81 -21.67 35.73
C LEU A 424 3.41 -22.16 36.11
N CYS A 425 2.51 -22.24 35.13
CA CYS A 425 1.11 -22.57 35.34
C CYS A 425 0.41 -22.88 34.01
N ASP A 426 -0.76 -23.51 34.09
CA ASP A 426 -1.70 -23.64 32.98
C ASP A 426 -2.64 -22.43 32.93
N VAL A 427 -2.89 -21.92 31.73
CA VAL A 427 -3.76 -20.77 31.48
C VAL A 427 -4.66 -20.98 30.25
N THR A 428 -5.63 -20.10 30.07
CA THR A 428 -6.44 -19.98 28.83
C THR A 428 -6.11 -18.67 28.13
N ILE A 429 -5.75 -18.76 26.86
CA ILE A 429 -5.56 -17.60 25.98
C ILE A 429 -6.89 -17.33 25.29
N ASN A 430 -7.43 -16.12 25.46
CA ASN A 430 -8.59 -15.63 24.71
C ASN A 430 -8.10 -14.66 23.64
N ILE A 431 -8.37 -14.97 22.38
CA ILE A 431 -7.87 -14.22 21.22
C ILE A 431 -8.77 -13.00 21.00
N ILE A 432 -8.15 -11.82 20.89
CA ILE A 432 -8.81 -10.58 20.47
C ILE A 432 -8.56 -10.39 18.98
N ARG A 433 -9.63 -10.10 18.23
CA ARG A 433 -9.59 -9.86 16.78
C ARG A 433 -9.66 -8.35 16.48
N PRO A 434 -9.17 -7.91 15.30
CA PRO A 434 -8.50 -8.71 14.26
C PRO A 434 -7.10 -9.19 14.67
N LEU A 435 -6.58 -10.21 13.98
CA LEU A 435 -5.14 -10.49 14.01
C LEU A 435 -4.42 -9.33 13.29
N LEU A 436 -3.23 -8.92 13.74
CA LEU A 436 -2.58 -7.71 13.21
C LEU A 436 -1.52 -8.04 12.16
N THR A 437 -0.56 -8.91 12.46
CA THR A 437 0.31 -9.49 11.43
C THR A 437 -0.22 -10.86 11.06
N VAL A 438 -0.45 -11.08 9.77
CA VAL A 438 -0.74 -12.39 9.17
C VAL A 438 -0.08 -12.42 7.80
N VAL A 439 1.18 -12.85 7.76
CA VAL A 439 1.97 -12.92 6.53
C VAL A 439 2.33 -14.38 6.28
N GLN A 440 1.87 -14.93 5.14
CA GLN A 440 2.33 -16.25 4.72
C GLN A 440 3.77 -16.14 4.23
N LEU A 441 4.67 -16.94 4.80
CA LEU A 441 6.05 -17.02 4.36
C LEU A 441 6.12 -17.91 3.12
N ASN A 442 6.70 -17.38 2.03
CA ASN A 442 6.76 -18.07 0.76
C ASN A 442 8.22 -18.12 0.26
N ALA A 443 8.73 -19.34 0.11
CA ALA A 443 10.07 -19.62 -0.40
C ALA A 443 10.34 -19.09 -1.83
N SER A 444 9.29 -18.68 -2.56
CA SER A 444 9.43 -18.07 -3.89
C SER A 444 9.69 -16.56 -3.85
N GLU A 445 9.53 -15.91 -2.69
CA GLU A 445 9.95 -14.52 -2.50
C GLU A 445 11.48 -14.48 -2.39
N ILE A 446 12.12 -13.69 -3.25
CA ILE A 446 13.60 -13.63 -3.37
C ILE A 446 14.19 -12.25 -3.11
N GLN A 447 13.37 -11.20 -3.12
CA GLN A 447 13.81 -9.85 -2.80
C GLN A 447 13.60 -9.61 -1.29
N PRO A 448 14.66 -9.40 -0.49
CA PRO A 448 14.53 -9.10 0.93
C PRO A 448 13.85 -7.74 1.10
N TYR A 449 13.30 -7.51 2.30
CA TYR A 449 13.08 -6.14 2.70
C TYR A 449 14.42 -5.43 2.75
N GLN A 450 14.54 -4.31 2.07
CA GLN A 450 15.71 -3.46 2.13
C GLN A 450 15.24 -2.00 2.14
N PRO A 451 15.56 -1.22 3.19
CA PRO A 451 16.42 -1.56 4.34
C PRO A 451 15.75 -2.52 5.35
N LEU A 452 16.41 -2.78 6.49
CA LEU A 452 15.88 -3.52 7.63
C LEU A 452 14.51 -2.99 8.08
N ARG A 453 13.57 -3.88 8.40
CA ARG A 453 12.18 -3.51 8.75
C ARG A 453 11.60 -4.23 9.96
N TYR A 454 10.74 -3.50 10.68
CA TYR A 454 9.98 -4.02 11.82
C TYR A 454 8.54 -3.47 11.84
N SER A 455 7.59 -4.29 12.29
CA SER A 455 6.26 -3.84 12.69
C SER A 455 6.24 -3.54 14.19
N SER A 456 5.59 -2.45 14.60
CA SER A 456 5.54 -2.03 16.01
C SER A 456 4.20 -2.33 16.69
N TYR A 457 4.29 -2.66 17.99
CA TYR A 457 3.16 -2.99 18.86
C TYR A 457 3.30 -2.22 20.16
N PHE A 458 2.25 -1.49 20.51
CA PHE A 458 2.22 -0.67 21.69
C PHE A 458 2.30 -1.51 22.96
N LEU A 459 3.20 -1.09 23.86
CA LEU A 459 3.39 -1.68 25.17
C LEU A 459 2.84 -0.77 26.28
N SER A 460 3.32 0.48 26.33
CA SER A 460 2.91 1.47 27.34
C SER A 460 3.43 2.86 26.97
N ASN A 461 2.88 3.90 27.60
CA ASN A 461 3.45 5.25 27.59
C ASN A 461 3.79 5.68 29.02
N LEU A 462 4.99 6.20 29.23
CA LEU A 462 5.49 6.61 30.55
C LEU A 462 5.99 8.04 30.50
N ILE A 463 5.87 8.75 31.63
CA ILE A 463 6.45 10.09 31.76
C ILE A 463 7.79 9.94 32.49
N VAL A 464 8.89 10.20 31.78
CA VAL A 464 10.25 10.19 32.32
C VAL A 464 10.84 11.59 32.16
N ASP A 465 11.30 12.21 33.24
CA ASP A 465 11.87 13.56 33.23
C ASP A 465 11.00 14.62 32.51
N LYS A 466 9.67 14.55 32.71
CA LYS A 466 8.64 15.39 32.07
C LYS A 466 8.50 15.22 30.55
N ARG A 467 9.11 14.18 29.97
CA ARG A 467 8.93 13.79 28.58
C ARG A 467 8.12 12.51 28.49
N THR A 468 7.29 12.42 27.47
CA THR A 468 6.57 11.19 27.14
C THR A 468 7.55 10.22 26.50
N GLN A 469 7.63 9.01 27.01
CA GLN A 469 8.37 7.91 26.43
C GLN A 469 7.38 6.82 26.03
N ILE A 470 7.28 6.57 24.73
CA ILE A 470 6.43 5.50 24.19
C ILE A 470 7.28 4.24 24.12
N HIS A 471 6.82 3.16 24.75
CA HIS A 471 7.44 1.85 24.68
C HIS A 471 6.72 1.00 23.62
N LEU A 472 7.50 0.37 22.75
CA LEU A 472 7.00 -0.48 21.67
C LEU A 472 7.75 -1.82 21.64
N TYR A 473 7.06 -2.89 21.29
CA TYR A 473 7.69 -4.09 20.77
C TYR A 473 7.79 -3.97 19.25
N LEU A 474 8.99 -4.19 18.73
CA LEU A 474 9.26 -4.29 17.31
C LEU A 474 9.38 -5.77 16.95
N LEU A 475 8.54 -6.23 16.03
CA LEU A 475 8.62 -7.56 15.41
C LEU A 475 9.27 -7.39 14.04
N HIS A 476 10.41 -8.04 13.81
CA HIS A 476 11.10 -8.02 12.52
C HIS A 476 10.19 -8.54 11.41
N GLN A 477 10.20 -7.95 10.23
CA GLN A 477 9.37 -8.39 9.11
C GLN A 477 10.12 -9.44 8.27
N ILE A 478 9.61 -10.67 8.25
CA ILE A 478 10.26 -11.80 7.56
C ILE A 478 9.76 -11.90 6.13
N ARG A 479 10.66 -12.14 5.17
CA ARG A 479 10.26 -12.27 3.75
C ARG A 479 10.96 -13.37 2.98
N VAL A 480 12.28 -13.45 3.02
CA VAL A 480 13.08 -14.32 2.15
C VAL A 480 13.84 -15.36 2.96
N GLN A 481 14.27 -16.48 2.36
CA GLN A 481 15.12 -17.44 3.06
C GLN A 481 16.57 -17.41 2.54
N PRO A 482 17.59 -17.29 3.41
CA PRO A 482 17.49 -17.15 4.87
C PRO A 482 17.00 -15.76 5.30
N ASP A 483 16.37 -15.69 6.48
CA ASP A 483 16.02 -14.48 7.25
C ASP A 483 16.27 -14.75 8.74
N PHE A 484 15.83 -13.86 9.62
CA PHE A 484 15.78 -14.09 11.06
C PHE A 484 14.43 -13.68 11.65
N ASP A 485 14.02 -14.26 12.78
CA ASP A 485 12.87 -13.82 13.55
C ASP A 485 13.38 -13.10 14.79
N ALA A 486 13.06 -11.82 14.95
CA ALA A 486 13.52 -11.02 16.08
C ALA A 486 12.39 -10.18 16.68
N ILE A 487 12.41 -10.09 18.01
CA ILE A 487 11.52 -9.22 18.78
C ILE A 487 12.37 -8.32 19.68
N THR A 488 12.23 -7.02 19.50
CA THR A 488 13.03 -6.01 20.19
C THR A 488 12.13 -5.04 20.94
N HIS A 489 12.45 -4.74 22.18
CA HIS A 489 11.81 -3.66 22.94
C HIS A 489 12.54 -2.35 22.68
N VAL A 490 11.82 -1.33 22.22
CA VAL A 490 12.35 0.00 21.99
C VAL A 490 11.57 1.08 22.75
N THR A 491 12.16 2.27 22.81
CA THR A 491 11.48 3.48 23.25
C THR A 491 11.64 4.61 22.26
N ILE A 492 10.59 5.41 22.12
CA ILE A 492 10.56 6.63 21.32
C ILE A 492 10.27 7.81 22.25
N ASP A 493 11.03 8.89 22.12
CA ASP A 493 10.68 10.21 22.64
C ASP A 493 10.05 11.00 21.46
N PRO A 494 8.73 11.21 21.43
CA PRO A 494 8.06 11.88 20.31
C PRO A 494 8.62 13.28 20.02
N ALA A 495 9.26 13.94 21.01
CA ALA A 495 9.89 15.24 20.80
C ALA A 495 11.14 15.19 19.90
N ASN A 496 11.69 13.99 19.67
CA ASN A 496 12.83 13.79 18.77
C ASN A 496 12.40 13.31 17.37
N CYS A 497 11.10 13.18 17.11
CA CYS A 497 10.62 12.85 15.77
C CYS A 497 10.49 14.10 14.90
N THR A 498 10.70 13.93 13.60
CA THR A 498 10.44 14.92 12.55
C THR A 498 9.15 14.52 11.82
N THR A 499 8.15 15.40 11.79
CA THR A 499 6.84 15.19 11.17
C THR A 499 6.09 16.53 11.04
N ASP A 500 5.03 16.57 10.25
CA ASP A 500 4.19 17.77 10.03
C ASP A 500 2.88 17.81 10.86
N ILE A 501 2.69 16.85 11.76
CA ILE A 501 1.49 16.78 12.63
C ILE A 501 1.76 17.31 14.04
N SER A 502 0.68 17.68 14.74
CA SER A 502 0.79 18.09 16.14
C SER A 502 1.31 16.96 17.03
N SER A 503 1.93 17.29 18.17
CA SER A 503 2.41 16.29 19.12
C SER A 503 1.32 15.32 19.60
N SER A 504 0.06 15.78 19.69
CA SER A 504 -1.06 14.91 20.06
C SER A 504 -1.40 13.88 18.98
N GLN A 505 -1.37 14.30 17.71
CA GLN A 505 -1.58 13.42 16.57
C GLN A 505 -0.41 12.45 16.41
N LEU A 506 0.83 12.93 16.62
CA LEU A 506 2.02 12.08 16.59
C LEU A 506 1.96 10.99 17.66
N ASN A 507 1.60 11.32 18.91
CA ASN A 507 1.45 10.29 19.93
C ASN A 507 0.41 9.24 19.52
N ASN A 508 -0.76 9.69 19.05
CA ASN A 508 -1.80 8.75 18.57
C ASN A 508 -1.33 7.91 17.38
N LEU A 509 -0.51 8.46 16.49
CA LEU A 509 0.08 7.74 15.37
C LEU A 509 1.05 6.67 15.87
N LEU A 510 1.99 7.03 16.74
CA LEU A 510 3.02 6.13 17.29
C LEU A 510 2.45 5.02 18.19
N GLU A 511 1.30 5.24 18.82
CA GLU A 511 0.61 4.25 19.67
C GLU A 511 -0.22 3.24 18.85
N GLN A 512 -0.37 3.42 17.53
CA GLN A 512 -1.04 2.45 16.67
C GLN A 512 -0.22 1.17 16.52
N ASN A 513 -0.91 0.03 16.60
CA ASN A 513 -0.30 -1.28 16.41
C ASN A 513 -0.25 -1.64 14.93
N GLY A 514 0.80 -2.34 14.51
CA GLY A 514 1.00 -2.74 13.13
C GLY A 514 1.70 -1.69 12.26
N ASN A 515 2.04 -0.51 12.82
CA ASN A 515 2.87 0.49 12.15
C ASN A 515 4.17 -0.15 11.67
N GLU A 516 4.51 0.06 10.40
CA GLU A 516 5.69 -0.50 9.76
C GLU A 516 6.82 0.51 9.72
N TRP A 517 8.02 0.08 10.09
CA TRP A 517 9.19 0.92 10.21
C TRP A 517 10.32 0.39 9.33
N ALA A 518 10.94 1.29 8.56
CA ALA A 518 12.21 1.07 7.90
C ALA A 518 13.34 1.70 8.73
N PHE A 519 14.53 1.09 8.67
CA PHE A 519 15.74 1.60 9.29
C PHE A 519 16.79 1.91 8.21
N PRO A 520 16.71 3.08 7.53
CA PRO A 520 17.56 3.41 6.40
C PRO A 520 19.05 3.26 6.68
N GLY A 521 19.78 2.67 5.72
CA GLY A 521 21.22 2.41 5.86
C GLY A 521 21.58 1.21 6.73
N ILE A 522 20.61 0.47 7.25
CA ILE A 522 20.81 -0.81 7.95
C ILE A 522 20.30 -1.93 7.04
N ASP A 523 21.16 -2.89 6.71
CA ASP A 523 20.80 -4.02 5.86
C ASP A 523 19.89 -5.01 6.61
N ASN A 524 19.02 -5.71 5.87
CA ASN A 524 18.22 -6.78 6.44
C ASN A 524 19.05 -8.05 6.61
N ASP A 525 20.01 -7.99 7.53
CA ASP A 525 20.92 -9.06 7.91
C ASP A 525 20.86 -9.30 9.42
N ILE A 526 21.03 -10.56 9.82
CA ILE A 526 21.03 -10.97 11.22
C ILE A 526 22.14 -10.29 12.04
N GLY A 527 23.27 -9.94 11.42
CA GLY A 527 24.37 -9.20 12.03
C GLY A 527 24.01 -7.73 12.32
N ASP A 528 23.09 -7.17 11.55
CA ASP A 528 22.67 -5.76 11.62
C ASP A 528 21.35 -5.55 12.37
N ARG A 529 20.76 -6.64 12.89
CA ARG A 529 19.54 -6.59 13.69
C ARG A 529 19.66 -5.66 14.90
N LEU A 530 18.51 -5.20 15.40
CA LEU A 530 18.45 -4.22 16.47
C LEU A 530 18.71 -4.86 17.83
N THR A 531 19.86 -4.56 18.43
CA THR A 531 20.25 -5.00 19.77
C THR A 531 20.56 -3.81 20.67
N ARG A 532 20.82 -4.07 21.96
CA ARG A 532 21.29 -3.01 22.87
C ARG A 532 22.57 -2.31 22.40
N ALA A 533 23.41 -2.99 21.63
CA ALA A 533 24.64 -2.42 21.08
C ALA A 533 24.35 -1.38 19.98
N SER A 534 23.20 -1.48 19.30
CA SER A 534 22.76 -0.52 18.28
C SER A 534 22.49 0.88 18.87
N GLY A 535 22.17 0.97 20.17
CA GLY A 535 21.99 2.24 20.86
C GLY A 535 20.74 3.01 20.41
N LEU A 536 20.95 4.20 19.83
CA LEU A 536 19.91 5.03 19.24
C LEU A 536 19.95 4.86 17.72
N VAL A 537 18.81 4.54 17.11
CA VAL A 537 18.69 4.28 15.67
C VAL A 537 17.58 5.13 15.08
N SER A 538 17.85 5.73 13.92
CA SER A 538 16.84 6.46 13.15
C SER A 538 15.91 5.49 12.42
N ALA A 539 14.62 5.73 12.49
CA ALA A 539 13.60 4.92 11.85
C ALA A 539 12.62 5.80 11.09
N GLN A 540 12.27 5.38 9.87
CA GLN A 540 11.25 6.01 9.05
C GLN A 540 9.96 5.21 9.18
N LEU A 541 8.86 5.88 9.51
CA LEU A 541 7.53 5.27 9.46
C LEU A 541 7.13 5.13 7.99
N LEU A 542 6.71 3.93 7.59
CA LEU A 542 6.34 3.65 6.20
C LEU A 542 4.86 3.90 5.99
N GLY A 543 4.53 4.52 4.85
CA GLY A 543 3.14 4.68 4.37
C GLY A 543 2.39 5.83 5.02
N ASP A 544 3.03 6.59 5.91
CA ASP A 544 2.44 7.81 6.45
C ASP A 544 2.62 8.97 5.46
N ILE A 545 1.59 9.83 5.37
CA ILE A 545 1.62 10.98 4.46
C ILE A 545 2.45 12.16 5.00
N TYR A 546 3.03 12.01 6.19
CA TYR A 546 3.75 13.06 6.92
C TYR A 546 5.27 12.89 6.89
N SER A 547 5.77 11.83 6.23
CA SER A 547 7.19 11.47 6.17
C SER A 547 7.83 11.40 7.57
N THR A 548 7.17 10.70 8.50
CA THR A 548 7.59 10.71 9.90
C THR A 548 8.88 9.93 10.12
N ILE A 549 9.87 10.60 10.71
CA ILE A 549 11.16 9.99 11.11
C ILE A 549 11.31 10.13 12.62
N CYS A 550 11.68 9.05 13.31
CA CYS A 550 11.88 9.04 14.76
C CYS A 550 13.20 8.40 15.15
N GLU A 551 13.75 8.85 16.29
CA GLU A 551 14.87 8.18 16.94
C GLU A 551 14.35 7.14 17.94
N MET A 552 14.75 5.88 17.75
CA MET A 552 14.38 4.76 18.62
C MET A 552 15.58 4.32 19.45
N LYS A 553 15.39 4.19 20.76
CA LYS A 553 16.40 3.61 21.66
C LYS A 553 16.07 2.14 21.95
N VAL A 554 17.00 1.24 21.64
CA VAL A 554 16.85 -0.19 21.92
C VAL A 554 17.03 -0.47 23.42
N VAL A 555 15.99 -1.03 24.04
CA VAL A 555 15.98 -1.40 25.48
C VAL A 555 16.54 -2.80 25.66
N GLU A 556 16.02 -3.77 24.92
CA GLU A 556 16.50 -5.16 24.91
C GLU A 556 16.02 -5.93 23.68
N GLU A 557 16.79 -6.95 23.31
CA GLU A 557 16.35 -8.01 22.40
C GLU A 557 15.68 -9.10 23.26
N ILE A 558 14.43 -9.43 22.94
CA ILE A 558 13.59 -10.40 23.68
C ILE A 558 13.75 -11.79 23.08
N GLN A 559 13.80 -11.86 21.75
CA GLN A 559 13.98 -13.09 20.99
C GLN A 559 14.79 -12.78 19.74
N CYS A 560 15.65 -13.71 19.36
CA CYS A 560 16.17 -13.78 18.01
C CYS A 560 16.46 -15.24 17.64
N THR A 561 15.95 -15.69 16.50
CA THR A 561 16.22 -17.02 15.92
C THR A 561 16.53 -16.95 14.43
N ILE A 562 17.36 -17.86 13.93
CA ILE A 562 17.87 -17.86 12.54
C ILE A 562 17.00 -18.72 11.63
N GLY A 563 16.54 -18.15 10.52
CA GLY A 563 15.80 -18.87 9.47
C GLY A 563 16.68 -19.82 8.66
N PRO A 564 16.08 -20.72 7.87
CA PRO A 564 14.65 -20.80 7.53
C PRO A 564 13.78 -21.54 8.55
N ASP A 565 14.40 -22.26 9.48
CA ASP A 565 13.70 -23.13 10.44
C ASP A 565 13.53 -22.50 11.84
N PHE A 566 14.27 -21.44 12.16
CA PHE A 566 14.13 -20.64 13.40
C PHE A 566 14.29 -21.43 14.71
N TYR A 567 15.09 -22.50 14.69
CA TYR A 567 15.43 -23.29 15.90
C TYR A 567 16.68 -22.79 16.62
N GLU A 568 17.62 -22.20 15.88
CA GLU A 568 18.88 -21.71 16.42
C GLU A 568 18.73 -20.27 16.89
N ASP A 569 19.15 -19.98 18.12
CA ASP A 569 19.15 -18.62 18.64
C ASP A 569 20.29 -17.81 17.99
N CYS A 570 20.09 -16.51 17.80
CA CYS A 570 21.10 -15.63 17.19
C CYS A 570 22.33 -15.35 18.07
N SER A 571 22.43 -15.98 19.24
CA SER A 571 23.60 -15.92 20.12
C SER A 571 24.66 -16.93 19.69
N VAL A 572 25.40 -16.58 18.63
CA VAL A 572 26.69 -17.17 18.23
C VAL A 572 27.75 -16.08 18.21
#